data_AF-A0A0D2S1C6-F1
#
_entry.id   AF-A0A0D2S1C6-F1
#
_cell.length_a   1.000
_cell.length_b   1.000
_cell.length_c   1.000
_cell.angle_alpha   90.00
_cell.angle_beta   90.00
_cell.angle_gamma   90.00
#
_symmetry.space_group_name_H-M   'P 1'
#
loop_
_entity.id
_entity.type
_entity.pdbx_description
1 polymer ?
#
loop_
_entity_poly.entity_id
_entity_poly.type
_entity_poly.pdbx_seq_one_letter_code
_entity_poly.pdbx_strand_id
1 'polypeptide(L)'
;MSVCIASNTYTESDPFISSLEMLLLGDSLYNTTNFDSYALSLVARHSFGHNRSVISYPDDLFDRYWEPYAENVSVIASNNTPSVSGFWNIPPSKIFESALSTDQLEPLELRWPPLSLPNSTYYIALYFADHRDSMLSGSRVLHIHINEVRYISNLEVTSAGAAVFATRWPLEGQTKITLSSAANSNASPLINAGEIFDILRLGGRTHTRDVIALNAMKSSLRNPPLDWNGDPCLPLNYTWTGITCFEGERIRVVTLNLTSMGLSGSLSSSIANLTALTGIWLGNNSLSGTIPNLSSLRLLEVLHLEDNQFNGDIPSSLGEVRSLRELFLQNNNLTGRIPDSLVGKPGLDLRTSGNQFLSPSPS
;
A
#
# COMPACT_ATOMS: atom_id res chain seq x y z
N MET A 1 5.89 -3.09 11.86
CA MET A 1 4.87 -3.91 11.16
C MET A 1 3.95 -4.49 12.22
N SER A 2 2.64 -4.43 12.03
CA SER A 2 1.65 -5.11 12.87
C SER A 2 0.91 -6.12 12.00
N VAL A 3 0.82 -7.37 12.45
CA VAL A 3 0.00 -8.38 11.79
C VAL A 3 -1.26 -8.58 12.62
N CYS A 4 -2.41 -8.41 11.99
CA CYS A 4 -3.71 -8.64 12.59
C CYS A 4 -4.35 -9.84 11.89
N ILE A 5 -4.84 -10.78 12.68
CA ILE A 5 -5.61 -11.92 12.20
C ILE A 5 -7.04 -11.68 12.68
N ALA A 6 -7.96 -11.48 11.75
CA ALA A 6 -9.34 -11.16 12.03
C ALA A 6 -10.27 -12.19 11.42
N SER A 7 -11.38 -12.48 12.12
CA SER A 7 -12.48 -13.24 11.58
C SER A 7 -13.32 -12.36 10.63
N ASN A 8 -13.98 -12.99 9.68
CA ASN A 8 -15.01 -12.38 8.84
C ASN A 8 -16.36 -13.10 9.05
N THR A 9 -17.41 -12.66 8.35
CA THR A 9 -18.76 -13.24 8.44
C THR A 9 -18.84 -14.71 8.03
N TYR A 10 -17.78 -15.27 7.44
CA TYR A 10 -17.67 -16.66 7.00
C TYR A 10 -16.76 -17.50 7.91
N THR A 11 -16.22 -16.92 8.98
CA THR A 11 -15.29 -17.59 9.88
C THR A 11 -16.06 -18.28 11.00
N GLU A 12 -16.13 -19.62 10.95
CA GLU A 12 -16.87 -20.44 11.92
C GLU A 12 -16.05 -20.79 13.19
N SER A 13 -14.73 -20.61 13.16
CA SER A 13 -13.81 -20.93 14.26
C SER A 13 -12.74 -19.86 14.45
N ASP A 14 -12.06 -19.85 15.60
CA ASP A 14 -10.99 -18.90 15.86
C ASP A 14 -9.90 -18.95 14.78
N PRO A 15 -9.49 -17.80 14.24
CA PRO A 15 -8.48 -17.78 13.20
C PRO A 15 -7.09 -18.03 13.84
N PHE A 16 -6.27 -18.84 13.19
CA PHE A 16 -4.96 -19.24 13.70
C PHE A 16 -3.85 -19.05 12.66
N ILE A 17 -2.61 -18.91 13.13
CA ILE A 17 -1.40 -18.89 12.32
C ILE A 17 -0.39 -19.85 12.95
N SER A 18 0.19 -20.74 12.16
CA SER A 18 1.16 -21.72 12.66
C SER A 18 2.58 -21.16 12.77
N SER A 19 2.97 -20.30 11.83
CA SER A 19 4.27 -19.61 11.84
C SER A 19 4.18 -18.32 11.02
N LEU A 20 5.04 -17.37 11.37
CA LEU A 20 5.22 -16.13 10.62
C LEU A 20 6.72 -15.88 10.51
N GLU A 21 7.20 -15.77 9.28
CA GLU A 21 8.58 -15.43 8.98
C GLU A 21 8.65 -14.01 8.41
N MET A 22 9.62 -13.24 8.88
CA MET A 22 9.93 -11.92 8.34
C MET A 22 11.41 -11.87 8.01
N LEU A 23 11.70 -11.77 6.71
CA LEU A 23 13.05 -11.60 6.19
C LEU A 23 13.21 -10.16 5.71
N LEU A 24 14.29 -9.51 6.15
CA LEU A 24 14.68 -8.22 5.62
C LEU A 24 15.35 -8.43 4.27
N LEU A 25 14.64 -8.10 3.21
CA LEU A 25 15.19 -8.10 1.86
C LEU A 25 15.90 -6.76 1.61
N GLY A 26 17.04 -6.79 0.93
CA GLY A 26 17.74 -5.57 0.54
C GLY A 26 16.97 -4.78 -0.53
N ASP A 27 17.04 -3.46 -0.48
CA ASP A 27 16.34 -2.54 -1.40
C ASP A 27 16.61 -2.84 -2.88
N SER A 28 17.73 -3.49 -3.19
CA SER A 28 18.14 -3.84 -4.55
C SER A 28 17.34 -4.98 -5.20
N LEU A 29 16.70 -5.86 -4.42
CA LEU A 29 16.15 -7.12 -4.95
C LEU A 29 15.00 -6.92 -5.95
N TYR A 30 14.13 -5.94 -5.69
CA TYR A 30 13.01 -5.57 -6.55
C TYR A 30 12.88 -4.04 -6.66
N ASN A 31 14.03 -3.36 -6.79
CA ASN A 31 14.16 -1.90 -6.75
C ASN A 31 13.33 -1.13 -7.81
N THR A 32 12.79 -1.83 -8.80
CA THR A 32 11.90 -1.29 -9.83
C THR A 32 10.45 -1.13 -9.35
N THR A 33 10.12 -1.64 -8.16
CA THR A 33 8.81 -1.50 -7.52
C THR A 33 8.83 -0.39 -6.47
N ASN A 34 7.85 0.52 -6.55
CA ASN A 34 7.63 1.52 -5.50
C ASN A 34 6.87 0.88 -4.33
N PHE A 35 7.60 0.42 -3.31
CA PHE A 35 7.04 -0.23 -2.14
C PHE A 35 6.26 0.70 -1.20
N ASP A 36 6.26 2.02 -1.42
CA ASP A 36 5.36 2.94 -0.70
C ASP A 36 3.91 2.83 -1.19
N SER A 37 3.71 2.38 -2.43
CA SER A 37 2.40 2.37 -3.09
C SER A 37 1.95 0.97 -3.52
N TYR A 38 2.87 0.01 -3.58
CA TYR A 38 2.60 -1.33 -4.09
C TYR A 38 3.29 -2.38 -3.21
N ALA A 39 2.68 -3.56 -3.11
CA ALA A 39 3.31 -4.76 -2.59
C ALA A 39 3.34 -5.81 -3.70
N LEU A 40 4.33 -6.70 -3.63
CA LEU A 40 4.42 -7.84 -4.53
C LEU A 40 3.93 -9.08 -3.79
N SER A 41 2.93 -9.76 -4.34
CA SER A 41 2.46 -11.05 -3.86
C SER A 41 2.97 -12.14 -4.80
N LEU A 42 3.79 -13.06 -4.29
CA LEU A 42 4.36 -14.11 -5.12
C LEU A 42 3.26 -15.01 -5.69
N VAL A 43 3.23 -15.15 -7.01
CA VAL A 43 2.33 -16.07 -7.70
C VAL A 43 3.07 -17.36 -8.03
N ALA A 44 4.26 -17.27 -8.61
CA ALA A 44 5.09 -18.41 -8.92
C ALA A 44 6.56 -18.03 -9.05
N ARG A 45 7.46 -18.92 -8.61
CA ARG A 45 8.91 -18.79 -8.80
C ARG A 45 9.47 -20.16 -9.17
N HIS A 46 9.99 -20.26 -10.39
CA HIS A 46 10.36 -21.54 -10.95
C HIS A 46 11.76 -21.58 -11.54
N SER A 47 12.40 -22.73 -11.41
CA SER A 47 13.59 -23.15 -12.15
C SER A 47 13.17 -24.08 -13.29
N PHE A 48 13.44 -23.68 -14.53
CA PHE A 48 13.00 -24.38 -15.74
C PHE A 48 13.99 -25.49 -16.12
N GLY A 49 13.47 -26.69 -16.37
CA GLY A 49 14.29 -27.85 -16.74
C GLY A 49 15.06 -28.47 -15.57
N HIS A 50 14.87 -27.93 -14.36
CA HIS A 50 15.42 -28.52 -13.15
C HIS A 50 14.46 -29.62 -12.66
N ASN A 51 14.97 -30.83 -12.43
CA ASN A 51 14.15 -31.97 -11.99
C ASN A 51 14.42 -32.41 -10.54
N ARG A 52 15.24 -31.65 -9.80
CA ARG A 52 15.57 -31.95 -8.39
C ARG A 52 14.58 -31.26 -7.44
N SER A 53 14.91 -31.30 -6.16
CA SER A 53 14.21 -30.57 -5.11
C SER A 53 14.22 -29.06 -5.34
N VAL A 54 13.32 -28.37 -4.64
CA VAL A 54 13.29 -26.90 -4.53
C VAL A 54 14.68 -26.36 -4.21
N ILE A 55 15.08 -25.28 -4.89
CA ILE A 55 16.31 -24.54 -4.58
C ILE A 55 15.92 -23.43 -3.60
N SER A 56 16.58 -23.39 -2.44
CA SER A 56 16.38 -22.41 -1.36
C SER A 56 17.70 -22.24 -0.60
N TYR A 57 17.70 -21.73 0.63
CA TYR A 57 18.90 -21.68 1.46
C TYR A 57 19.58 -23.07 1.60
N PRO A 58 20.92 -23.19 1.47
CA PRO A 58 21.93 -22.13 1.43
C PRO A 58 22.27 -21.62 0.02
N ASP A 59 21.63 -22.15 -1.03
CA ASP A 59 21.95 -21.78 -2.41
C ASP A 59 21.39 -20.39 -2.77
N ASP A 60 20.24 -20.04 -2.21
CA ASP A 60 19.67 -18.69 -2.28
C ASP A 60 19.91 -17.93 -0.97
N LEU A 61 20.65 -16.82 -1.04
CA LEU A 61 20.98 -15.97 0.11
C LEU A 61 19.76 -15.32 0.76
N PHE A 62 18.64 -15.22 0.03
CA PHE A 62 17.38 -14.63 0.50
C PHE A 62 16.34 -15.70 0.87
N ASP A 63 16.73 -16.98 0.89
CA ASP A 63 15.87 -18.13 1.16
C ASP A 63 14.58 -18.15 0.32
N ARG A 64 14.66 -17.67 -0.93
CA ARG A 64 13.56 -17.78 -1.87
C ARG A 64 13.40 -19.24 -2.31
N TYR A 65 12.17 -19.73 -2.30
CA TYR A 65 11.83 -21.07 -2.79
C TYR A 65 11.66 -21.05 -4.30
N TRP A 66 12.57 -21.70 -5.03
CA TRP A 66 12.48 -21.91 -6.48
C TRP A 66 12.01 -23.32 -6.80
N GLU A 67 10.76 -23.44 -7.22
CA GLU A 67 10.14 -24.73 -7.53
C GLU A 67 10.62 -25.23 -8.90
N PRO A 68 10.82 -26.55 -9.09
CA PRO A 68 11.12 -27.10 -10.40
C PRO A 68 9.89 -26.96 -11.31
N TYR A 69 10.08 -26.42 -12.52
CA TYR A 69 9.07 -26.44 -13.57
C TYR A 69 9.50 -27.37 -14.69
N ALA A 70 8.61 -28.31 -15.01
CA ALA A 70 8.77 -29.25 -16.09
C ALA A 70 7.55 -29.18 -17.02
N GLU A 71 7.83 -29.21 -18.32
CA GLU A 71 6.84 -29.39 -19.39
C GLU A 71 7.42 -30.45 -20.34
N ASN A 72 6.61 -31.01 -21.25
CA ASN A 72 7.07 -32.03 -22.20
C ASN A 72 7.91 -31.38 -23.33
N VAL A 73 9.04 -30.78 -22.96
CA VAL A 73 9.96 -30.05 -23.84
C VAL A 73 11.40 -30.47 -23.51
N SER A 74 12.31 -30.34 -24.47
CA SER A 74 13.71 -30.74 -24.29
C SER A 74 14.40 -29.92 -23.20
N VAL A 75 15.22 -30.61 -22.40
CA VAL A 75 15.99 -30.01 -21.31
C VAL A 75 17.46 -29.96 -21.73
N ILE A 76 18.07 -28.78 -21.65
CA ILE A 76 19.51 -28.61 -21.75
C ILE A 76 20.06 -28.54 -20.34
N ALA A 77 20.81 -29.56 -19.93
CA ALA A 77 21.54 -29.57 -18.67
C ALA A 77 23.04 -29.44 -18.92
N SER A 78 23.74 -28.70 -18.06
CA SER A 78 25.19 -28.53 -18.11
C SER A 78 25.82 -28.96 -16.79
N ASN A 79 27.01 -29.56 -16.85
CA ASN A 79 27.82 -29.83 -15.66
C ASN A 79 28.61 -28.60 -15.20
N ASN A 80 28.68 -27.55 -16.04
CA ASN A 80 29.34 -26.29 -15.71
C ASN A 80 28.28 -25.23 -15.46
N THR A 81 28.35 -24.57 -14.29
CA THR A 81 27.56 -23.37 -14.00
C THR A 81 28.09 -22.20 -14.84
N PRO A 82 27.21 -21.47 -15.56
CA PRO A 82 27.66 -20.28 -16.29
C PRO A 82 28.17 -19.23 -15.30
N SER A 83 29.12 -18.40 -15.74
CA SER A 83 29.67 -17.30 -14.94
C SER A 83 28.67 -16.14 -14.89
N VAL A 84 27.62 -16.37 -14.12
CA VAL A 84 26.50 -15.46 -13.94
C VAL A 84 26.97 -14.30 -13.05
N SER A 85 27.05 -13.10 -13.63
CA SER A 85 27.53 -11.91 -12.92
C SER A 85 26.70 -10.64 -13.17
N GLY A 86 25.60 -10.74 -13.92
CA GLY A 86 24.82 -9.58 -14.39
C GLY A 86 23.44 -9.34 -13.75
N PHE A 87 23.02 -10.12 -12.76
CA PHE A 87 21.65 -10.03 -12.21
C PHE A 87 21.56 -9.15 -10.96
N TRP A 88 20.73 -8.11 -11.00
CA TRP A 88 20.56 -7.16 -9.89
C TRP A 88 19.96 -7.80 -8.62
N ASN A 89 19.13 -8.82 -8.79
CA ASN A 89 18.43 -9.51 -7.71
C ASN A 89 19.04 -10.86 -7.32
N ILE A 90 20.28 -11.10 -7.78
CA ILE A 90 21.16 -12.20 -7.34
C ILE A 90 20.40 -13.55 -7.24
N PRO A 91 19.84 -14.07 -8.34
CA PRO A 91 19.29 -15.42 -8.37
C PRO A 91 20.37 -16.47 -8.06
N PRO A 92 20.01 -17.60 -7.42
CA PRO A 92 20.96 -18.64 -7.06
C PRO A 92 21.56 -19.30 -8.31
N SER A 93 22.87 -19.52 -8.34
CA SER A 93 23.57 -20.04 -9.53
C SER A 93 23.03 -21.39 -10.01
N LYS A 94 22.51 -22.22 -9.10
CA LYS A 94 21.93 -23.54 -9.40
C LYS A 94 20.78 -23.51 -10.40
N ILE A 95 19.98 -22.45 -10.46
CA ILE A 95 18.86 -22.37 -11.42
C ILE A 95 19.37 -22.30 -12.85
N PHE A 96 20.62 -21.89 -13.04
CA PHE A 96 21.23 -21.79 -14.35
C PHE A 96 21.85 -23.10 -14.81
N GLU A 97 21.98 -24.16 -14.00
CA GLU A 97 22.56 -25.45 -14.41
C GLU A 97 21.70 -26.20 -15.46
N SER A 98 20.42 -25.81 -15.59
CA SER A 98 19.47 -26.36 -16.55
C SER A 98 18.69 -25.26 -17.26
N ALA A 99 18.14 -25.60 -18.42
CA ALA A 99 17.20 -24.76 -19.15
C ALA A 99 16.19 -25.63 -19.93
N LEU A 100 14.99 -25.10 -20.15
CA LEU A 100 14.09 -25.63 -21.18
C LEU A 100 14.47 -25.04 -22.55
N SER A 101 14.44 -25.87 -23.59
CA SER A 101 14.78 -25.50 -24.97
C SER A 101 14.06 -26.42 -25.96
N THR A 102 14.05 -26.05 -27.22
CA THR A 102 13.64 -26.91 -28.33
C THR A 102 14.86 -27.56 -29.02
N ASP A 103 14.64 -28.66 -29.75
CA ASP A 103 15.69 -29.39 -30.48
C ASP A 103 16.13 -28.67 -31.78
N GLN A 104 15.26 -27.81 -32.33
CA GLN A 104 15.48 -27.03 -33.56
C GLN A 104 15.28 -25.53 -33.28
N LEU A 105 15.35 -24.68 -34.31
CA LEU A 105 15.04 -23.24 -34.22
C LEU A 105 13.52 -22.95 -34.07
N GLU A 106 12.74 -23.97 -33.71
CA GLU A 106 11.31 -23.84 -33.47
C GLU A 106 11.02 -23.03 -32.20
N PRO A 107 9.89 -22.29 -32.16
CA PRO A 107 9.49 -21.55 -30.97
C PRO A 107 9.30 -22.46 -29.75
N LEU A 108 9.82 -22.04 -28.60
CA LEU A 108 9.51 -22.64 -27.30
C LEU A 108 8.24 -21.98 -26.76
N GLU A 109 7.19 -22.77 -26.58
CA GLU A 109 5.92 -22.32 -25.98
C GLU A 109 5.76 -22.92 -24.59
N LEU A 110 5.46 -22.07 -23.60
CA LEU A 110 5.31 -22.46 -22.21
C LEU A 110 3.99 -21.95 -21.66
N ARG A 111 3.28 -22.79 -20.90
CA ARG A 111 2.10 -22.36 -20.13
C ARG A 111 2.53 -22.00 -18.71
N TRP A 112 2.98 -20.76 -18.55
CA TRP A 112 3.58 -20.31 -17.31
C TRP A 112 3.05 -18.93 -16.87
N PRO A 113 2.61 -18.78 -15.60
CA PRO A 113 2.59 -19.81 -14.54
C PRO A 113 1.56 -20.93 -14.80
N PRO A 114 1.66 -22.09 -14.12
CA PRO A 114 0.82 -23.27 -14.38
C PRO A 114 -0.66 -23.09 -13.96
N LEU A 115 -1.00 -21.95 -13.38
CA LEU A 115 -2.33 -21.60 -12.86
C LEU A 115 -2.92 -20.41 -13.62
N SER A 116 -4.25 -20.36 -13.69
CA SER A 116 -4.96 -19.23 -14.29
C SER A 116 -4.89 -18.01 -13.39
N LEU A 117 -4.53 -16.87 -13.96
CA LEU A 117 -4.37 -15.61 -13.23
C LEU A 117 -5.68 -14.84 -13.14
N PRO A 118 -5.99 -14.19 -12.00
CA PRO A 118 -7.05 -13.18 -11.97
C PRO A 118 -6.71 -12.01 -12.90
N ASN A 119 -7.71 -11.19 -13.26
CA ASN A 119 -7.45 -9.97 -13.99
C ASN A 119 -6.73 -8.96 -13.09
N SER A 120 -5.44 -8.75 -13.33
CA SER A 120 -4.61 -7.85 -12.55
C SER A 120 -3.38 -7.38 -13.35
N THR A 121 -2.51 -6.62 -12.70
CA THR A 121 -1.19 -6.25 -13.21
C THR A 121 -0.11 -7.03 -12.48
N TYR A 122 0.84 -7.58 -13.24
CA TYR A 122 1.85 -8.48 -12.75
C TYR A 122 3.25 -7.92 -12.94
N TYR A 123 4.12 -8.21 -11.98
CA TYR A 123 5.56 -8.13 -12.16
C TYR A 123 6.05 -9.47 -12.68
N ILE A 124 6.78 -9.49 -13.78
CA ILE A 124 7.32 -10.71 -14.38
C ILE A 124 8.83 -10.53 -14.54
N ALA A 125 9.63 -11.50 -14.13
CA ALA A 125 11.06 -11.57 -14.43
C ALA A 125 11.40 -12.93 -15.04
N LEU A 126 12.14 -12.94 -16.14
CA LEU A 126 12.59 -14.15 -16.84
C LEU A 126 14.11 -14.13 -16.93
N TYR A 127 14.72 -15.29 -16.67
CA TYR A 127 16.17 -15.45 -16.53
C TYR A 127 16.72 -16.39 -17.59
N PHE A 128 17.81 -15.94 -18.23
CA PHE A 128 18.45 -16.61 -19.34
C PHE A 128 19.96 -16.66 -19.10
N ALA A 129 20.60 -17.78 -19.40
CA ALA A 129 22.05 -17.93 -19.46
C ALA A 129 22.39 -19.05 -20.45
N ASP A 130 23.38 -18.80 -21.31
CA ASP A 130 23.86 -19.80 -22.25
C ASP A 130 25.11 -20.48 -21.71
N HIS A 131 25.09 -21.82 -21.68
CA HIS A 131 26.21 -22.64 -21.23
C HIS A 131 27.32 -22.78 -22.27
N ARG A 132 27.04 -22.45 -23.52
CA ARG A 132 27.98 -22.66 -24.61
C ARG A 132 29.07 -21.59 -24.56
N ASP A 133 30.29 -22.01 -24.82
CA ASP A 133 31.44 -21.12 -24.79
C ASP A 133 31.32 -20.09 -25.93
N SER A 134 31.15 -18.82 -25.56
CA SER A 134 30.89 -17.69 -26.47
C SER A 134 31.97 -17.49 -27.54
N MET A 135 33.16 -18.06 -27.34
CA MET A 135 34.29 -17.94 -28.26
C MET A 135 34.21 -18.90 -29.47
N LEU A 136 33.41 -19.97 -29.39
CA LEU A 136 33.33 -21.03 -30.42
C LEU A 136 31.91 -21.29 -30.93
N SER A 137 30.89 -20.79 -30.23
CA SER A 137 29.49 -21.07 -30.52
C SER A 137 28.73 -19.78 -30.84
N GLY A 138 27.95 -19.79 -31.93
CA GLY A 138 27.27 -18.60 -32.45
C GLY A 138 26.28 -17.95 -31.46
N SER A 139 25.90 -16.70 -31.73
CA SER A 139 25.01 -15.92 -30.88
C SER A 139 23.62 -16.58 -30.74
N ARG A 140 23.09 -16.59 -29.51
CA ARG A 140 21.69 -16.92 -29.23
C ARG A 140 20.92 -15.62 -29.10
N VAL A 141 20.08 -15.36 -30.10
CA VAL A 141 19.25 -14.15 -30.14
C VAL A 141 17.79 -14.57 -30.20
N LEU A 142 16.97 -14.09 -29.27
CA LEU A 142 15.57 -14.50 -29.17
C LEU A 142 14.60 -13.34 -29.02
N HIS A 143 13.36 -13.56 -29.42
CA HIS A 143 12.21 -12.70 -29.14
C HIS A 143 11.34 -13.36 -28.08
N ILE A 144 10.79 -12.55 -27.18
CA ILE A 144 9.90 -12.99 -26.11
C ILE A 144 8.52 -12.42 -26.38
N HIS A 145 7.52 -13.28 -26.42
CA HIS A 145 6.12 -12.91 -26.45
C HIS A 145 5.45 -13.40 -25.18
N ILE A 146 4.62 -12.54 -24.59
CA ILE A 146 3.76 -12.89 -23.46
C ILE A 146 2.33 -12.81 -24.01
N ASN A 147 1.68 -13.97 -24.06
CA ASN A 147 0.54 -14.25 -24.93
C ASN A 147 0.89 -13.89 -26.38
N GLU A 148 0.00 -13.20 -27.08
CA GLU A 148 0.20 -12.76 -28.47
C GLU A 148 0.97 -11.43 -28.58
N VAL A 149 1.40 -10.85 -27.44
CA VAL A 149 2.05 -9.54 -27.40
C VAL A 149 3.56 -9.71 -27.36
N ARG A 150 4.25 -9.08 -28.31
CA ARG A 150 5.72 -9.04 -28.33
C ARG A 150 6.23 -8.18 -27.19
N TYR A 151 6.92 -8.81 -26.24
CA TYR A 151 7.45 -8.19 -25.04
C TYR A 151 8.89 -7.70 -25.23
N ILE A 152 9.80 -8.57 -25.73
CA ILE A 152 11.20 -8.22 -25.99
C ILE A 152 11.60 -8.69 -27.39
N SER A 153 12.44 -7.90 -28.06
CA SER A 153 13.00 -8.24 -29.38
C SER A 153 14.53 -8.27 -29.32
N ASN A 154 15.11 -9.23 -30.04
CA ASN A 154 16.57 -9.36 -30.20
C ASN A 154 17.34 -9.44 -28.87
N LEU A 155 16.83 -10.19 -27.90
CA LEU A 155 17.57 -10.46 -26.67
C LEU A 155 18.75 -11.37 -26.97
N GLU A 156 19.97 -10.86 -26.78
CA GLU A 156 21.18 -11.66 -26.87
C GLU A 156 21.46 -12.36 -25.54
N VAL A 157 21.59 -13.68 -25.57
CA VAL A 157 21.85 -14.51 -24.39
C VAL A 157 23.29 -15.01 -24.43
N THR A 158 24.05 -14.68 -23.38
CA THR A 158 25.46 -15.08 -23.22
C THR A 158 25.65 -15.89 -21.93
N SER A 159 26.87 -16.35 -21.68
CA SER A 159 27.24 -17.03 -20.43
C SER A 159 27.26 -16.11 -19.21
N ALA A 160 27.27 -14.78 -19.40
CA ALA A 160 27.13 -13.81 -18.30
C ALA A 160 25.70 -13.77 -17.73
N GLY A 161 24.73 -14.28 -18.49
CA GLY A 161 23.30 -14.25 -18.20
C GLY A 161 22.63 -12.93 -18.61
N ALA A 162 21.31 -13.00 -18.80
CA ALA A 162 20.45 -11.87 -19.08
C ALA A 162 19.11 -12.06 -18.35
N ALA A 163 18.62 -11.01 -17.71
CA ALA A 163 17.28 -10.97 -17.15
C ALA A 163 16.47 -9.86 -17.79
N VAL A 164 15.21 -10.17 -18.06
CA VAL A 164 14.21 -9.22 -18.54
C VAL A 164 13.10 -9.16 -17.52
N PHE A 165 12.56 -7.97 -17.29
CA PHE A 165 11.48 -7.79 -16.33
C PHE A 165 10.42 -6.82 -16.83
N ALA A 166 9.16 -7.15 -16.57
CA ALA A 166 8.01 -6.30 -16.82
C ALA A 166 7.46 -5.88 -15.45
N THR A 167 7.36 -4.58 -15.21
CA THR A 167 7.00 -4.08 -13.88
C THR A 167 5.50 -3.93 -13.66
N ARG A 168 4.68 -3.94 -14.72
CA ARG A 168 3.21 -3.78 -14.69
C ARG A 168 2.54 -4.39 -15.93
N TRP A 169 2.71 -5.70 -16.13
CA TRP A 169 2.14 -6.39 -17.28
C TRP A 169 0.69 -6.85 -16.99
N PRO A 170 -0.32 -6.43 -17.77
CA PRO A 170 -1.69 -6.88 -17.56
C PRO A 170 -1.85 -8.34 -17.99
N LEU A 171 -2.39 -9.19 -17.11
CA LEU A 171 -2.72 -10.59 -17.43
C LEU A 171 -4.10 -10.96 -16.85
N GLU A 172 -4.73 -11.94 -17.48
CA GLU A 172 -5.94 -12.60 -17.04
C GLU A 172 -5.98 -14.01 -17.65
N GLY A 173 -6.45 -14.99 -16.88
CA GLY A 173 -6.56 -16.38 -17.33
C GLY A 173 -5.21 -17.08 -17.51
N GLN A 174 -5.15 -18.01 -18.46
CA GLN A 174 -3.92 -18.76 -18.76
C GLN A 174 -2.92 -17.88 -19.50
N THR A 175 -1.66 -17.93 -19.09
CA THR A 175 -0.58 -17.15 -19.71
C THR A 175 0.32 -18.07 -20.53
N LYS A 176 0.60 -17.65 -21.77
CA LYS A 176 1.50 -18.34 -22.69
C LYS A 176 2.77 -17.52 -22.90
N ILE A 177 3.93 -18.06 -22.56
CA ILE A 177 5.22 -17.46 -22.89
C ILE A 177 5.75 -18.12 -24.16
N THR A 178 6.04 -17.33 -25.19
CA THR A 178 6.59 -17.85 -26.45
C THR A 178 7.97 -17.24 -26.71
N LEU A 179 8.98 -18.08 -26.79
CA LEU A 179 10.34 -17.70 -27.16
C LEU A 179 10.60 -18.15 -28.59
N SER A 180 11.06 -17.25 -29.45
CA SER A 180 11.37 -17.56 -30.85
C SER A 180 12.77 -17.09 -31.19
N SER A 181 13.51 -17.90 -31.96
CA SER A 181 14.83 -17.51 -32.44
C SER A 181 14.73 -16.36 -33.44
N ALA A 182 15.60 -15.37 -33.31
CA ALA A 182 15.75 -14.33 -34.31
C ALA A 182 16.40 -14.90 -35.59
N ALA A 183 16.19 -14.24 -36.73
CA ALA A 183 16.69 -14.71 -38.02
C ALA A 183 18.21 -14.87 -38.10
N ASN A 184 18.96 -14.15 -37.25
CA ASN A 184 20.41 -14.21 -37.13
C ASN A 184 20.92 -15.14 -36.00
N SER A 185 20.02 -15.84 -35.31
CA SER A 185 20.38 -16.75 -34.22
C SER A 185 20.76 -18.12 -34.77
N ASN A 186 21.89 -18.66 -34.31
CA ASN A 186 22.35 -20.00 -34.68
C ASN A 186 22.00 -21.03 -33.60
N ALA A 187 21.06 -20.70 -32.72
CA ALA A 187 20.67 -21.51 -31.57
C ALA A 187 19.18 -21.41 -31.33
N SER A 188 18.61 -22.51 -30.82
CA SER A 188 17.24 -22.57 -30.32
C SER A 188 16.99 -21.50 -29.24
N PRO A 189 15.75 -21.17 -28.88
CA PRO A 189 15.48 -20.42 -27.66
C PRO A 189 15.75 -21.29 -26.41
N LEU A 190 16.08 -20.66 -25.28
CA LEU A 190 16.13 -21.34 -23.98
C LEU A 190 15.55 -20.44 -22.89
N ILE A 191 15.24 -21.01 -21.73
CA ILE A 191 14.94 -20.28 -20.49
C ILE A 191 15.39 -21.08 -19.26
N ASN A 192 15.95 -20.40 -18.26
CA ASN A 192 16.50 -21.03 -17.06
C ASN A 192 15.57 -20.87 -15.85
N ALA A 193 14.98 -19.70 -15.67
CA ALA A 193 14.09 -19.46 -14.53
C ALA A 193 13.07 -18.34 -14.80
N GLY A 194 12.07 -18.24 -13.92
CA GLY A 194 11.08 -17.17 -13.97
C GLY A 194 10.45 -16.88 -12.62
N GLU A 195 10.08 -15.62 -12.41
CA GLU A 195 9.32 -15.13 -11.26
C GLU A 195 8.13 -14.30 -11.72
N ILE A 196 6.97 -14.53 -11.12
CA ILE A 196 5.77 -13.72 -11.35
C ILE A 196 5.13 -13.36 -10.01
N PHE A 197 4.79 -12.08 -9.87
CA PHE A 197 4.12 -11.52 -8.71
C PHE A 197 2.88 -10.76 -9.14
N ASP A 198 1.80 -10.91 -8.39
CA ASP A 198 0.66 -10.01 -8.45
C ASP A 198 1.02 -8.70 -7.75
N ILE A 199 0.67 -7.58 -8.37
CA ILE A 199 0.96 -6.24 -7.85
C ILE A 199 -0.24 -5.76 -7.06
N LEU A 200 -0.13 -5.85 -5.75
CA LEU A 200 -1.13 -5.34 -4.84
C LEU A 200 -0.93 -3.84 -4.68
N ARG A 201 -1.94 -3.04 -5.02
CA ARG A 201 -1.96 -1.63 -4.61
C ARG A 201 -2.11 -1.57 -3.11
N LEU A 202 -1.10 -1.02 -2.44
CA LEU A 202 -1.29 -0.59 -1.07
C LEU A 202 -2.20 0.63 -1.14
N GLY A 203 -3.45 0.50 -0.66
CA GLY A 203 -4.32 1.66 -0.49
C GLY A 203 -3.52 2.72 0.25
N GLY A 204 -3.30 3.89 -0.38
CA GLY A 204 -2.41 4.92 0.16
C GLY A 204 -2.76 5.20 1.63
N ARG A 205 -1.78 5.42 2.50
CA ARG A 205 -2.06 5.54 3.94
C ARG A 205 -2.72 6.87 4.29
N THR A 206 -3.49 6.89 5.37
CA THR A 206 -3.86 8.18 5.97
C THR A 206 -2.59 8.96 6.30
N HIS A 207 -2.58 10.24 5.95
CA HIS A 207 -1.43 11.10 6.17
C HIS A 207 -0.99 11.04 7.64
N THR A 208 0.29 10.76 7.88
CA THR A 208 0.81 10.43 9.22
C THR A 208 0.48 11.47 10.28
N ARG A 209 0.49 12.77 9.93
CA ARG A 209 0.10 13.84 10.85
C ARG A 209 -1.35 13.72 11.32
N ASP A 210 -2.26 13.29 10.43
CA ASP A 210 -3.67 13.12 10.76
C ASP A 210 -3.85 11.89 11.66
N VAL A 211 -3.11 10.81 11.41
CA VAL A 211 -3.07 9.62 12.27
C VAL A 211 -2.57 9.95 13.68
N ILE A 212 -1.49 10.73 13.81
CA ILE A 212 -0.96 11.15 15.11
C ILE A 212 -1.99 12.01 15.85
N ALA A 213 -2.62 12.96 15.16
CA ALA A 213 -3.63 13.84 15.75
C ALA A 213 -4.86 13.07 16.26
N LEU A 214 -5.36 12.13 15.47
CA LEU A 214 -6.50 11.30 15.87
C LEU A 214 -6.15 10.32 16.99
N ASN A 215 -4.93 9.78 17.05
CA ASN A 215 -4.49 8.96 18.19
C ASN A 215 -4.37 9.77 19.49
N ALA A 216 -3.89 11.02 19.39
CA ALA A 216 -3.89 11.94 20.53
C ALA A 216 -5.32 12.30 20.97
N MET A 217 -6.24 12.45 20.03
CA MET A 217 -7.67 12.64 20.32
C MET A 217 -8.30 11.40 20.97
N LYS A 218 -8.04 10.21 20.43
CA LYS A 218 -8.47 8.93 21.03
C LYS A 218 -8.04 8.84 22.50
N SER A 219 -6.79 9.23 22.78
CA SER A 219 -6.21 9.18 24.12
C SER A 219 -6.78 10.22 25.09
N SER A 220 -7.39 11.31 24.59
CA SER A 220 -8.04 12.32 25.44
C SER A 220 -9.51 11.99 25.77
N LEU A 221 -10.10 11.04 25.05
CA LEU A 221 -11.44 10.53 25.32
C LEU A 221 -11.39 9.42 26.38
N ARG A 222 -12.34 9.42 27.30
CA ARG A 222 -12.49 8.34 28.30
C ARG A 222 -13.17 7.11 27.71
N ASN A 223 -13.99 7.30 26.69
CA ASN A 223 -14.75 6.27 25.99
C ASN A 223 -14.76 6.54 24.48
N PRO A 224 -13.61 6.45 23.78
CA PRO A 224 -13.56 6.59 22.33
C PRO A 224 -14.35 5.47 21.62
N PRO A 225 -14.79 5.66 20.36
CA PRO A 225 -15.42 4.59 19.58
C PRO A 225 -14.53 3.34 19.48
N LEU A 226 -15.15 2.15 19.53
CA LEU A 226 -14.44 0.86 19.63
C LEU A 226 -13.59 0.54 18.41
N ASP A 227 -13.97 1.05 17.25
CA ASP A 227 -13.33 0.81 15.95
C ASP A 227 -12.19 1.80 15.66
N TRP A 228 -11.86 2.71 16.59
CA TRP A 228 -10.73 3.63 16.46
C TRP A 228 -9.37 2.91 16.63
N ASN A 229 -9.10 1.90 15.82
CA ASN A 229 -7.86 1.12 15.79
C ASN A 229 -7.37 0.96 14.35
N GLY A 230 -6.06 1.00 14.12
CA GLY A 230 -5.47 0.89 12.78
C GLY A 230 -5.41 2.23 12.03
N ASP A 231 -5.58 2.18 10.70
CA ASP A 231 -5.57 3.37 9.84
C ASP A 231 -6.96 4.05 9.87
N PRO A 232 -7.07 5.36 10.19
CA PRO A 232 -8.37 6.01 10.34
C PRO A 232 -9.25 6.04 9.08
N CYS A 233 -8.65 5.97 7.89
CA CYS A 233 -9.35 6.08 6.62
C CYS A 233 -9.30 4.80 5.80
N LEU A 234 -8.67 3.74 6.29
CA LEU A 234 -8.51 2.50 5.54
C LEU A 234 -8.86 1.24 6.33
N PRO A 235 -9.50 0.26 5.67
CA PRO A 235 -9.96 0.28 4.27
C PRO A 235 -11.11 1.28 4.03
N LEU A 236 -11.28 1.80 2.80
CA LEU A 236 -12.25 2.89 2.51
C LEU A 236 -13.69 2.59 2.95
N ASN A 237 -14.09 1.31 2.94
CA ASN A 237 -15.42 0.87 3.40
C ASN A 237 -15.53 0.72 4.93
N TYR A 238 -14.44 0.91 5.65
CA TYR A 238 -14.30 0.66 7.09
C TYR A 238 -13.44 1.76 7.74
N THR A 239 -13.67 3.01 7.37
CA THR A 239 -13.08 4.16 8.08
C THR A 239 -13.53 4.16 9.54
N TRP A 240 -12.74 4.76 10.42
CA TRP A 240 -13.12 4.93 11.82
C TRP A 240 -14.47 5.61 11.94
N THR A 241 -15.26 5.19 12.93
CA THR A 241 -16.59 5.77 13.20
C THR A 241 -16.48 7.28 13.34
N GLY A 242 -17.32 7.98 12.58
CA GLY A 242 -17.40 9.43 12.57
C GLY A 242 -16.32 10.13 11.74
N ILE A 243 -15.41 9.41 11.10
CA ILE A 243 -14.38 9.98 10.23
C ILE A 243 -14.81 9.87 8.77
N THR A 244 -14.73 10.97 8.02
CA THR A 244 -14.76 10.94 6.54
C THR A 244 -13.44 11.45 5.99
N CYS A 245 -12.93 10.78 4.96
CA CYS A 245 -11.64 11.05 4.38
C CYS A 245 -11.74 11.43 2.90
N PHE A 246 -10.78 12.22 2.44
CA PHE A 246 -10.63 12.56 1.03
C PHE A 246 -10.06 11.36 0.26
N GLU A 247 -10.69 10.99 -0.85
CA GLU A 247 -10.19 9.96 -1.76
C GLU A 247 -9.06 10.52 -2.64
N GLY A 248 -7.87 9.91 -2.57
CA GLY A 248 -6.73 10.30 -3.40
C GLY A 248 -5.43 9.66 -2.92
N GLU A 249 -4.32 9.99 -3.60
CA GLU A 249 -2.99 9.44 -3.27
C GLU A 249 -2.50 9.84 -1.86
N ARG A 250 -2.97 10.98 -1.34
CA ARG A 250 -2.74 11.43 0.03
C ARG A 250 -4.06 11.53 0.77
N ILE A 251 -4.45 10.43 1.42
CA ILE A 251 -5.68 10.38 2.18
C ILE A 251 -5.57 11.31 3.40
N ARG A 252 -6.53 12.24 3.52
CA ARG A 252 -6.62 13.23 4.60
C ARG A 252 -7.98 13.14 5.27
N VAL A 253 -8.04 13.44 6.55
CA VAL A 253 -9.30 13.53 7.30
C VAL A 253 -9.98 14.85 6.99
N VAL A 254 -11.22 14.80 6.48
CA VAL A 254 -11.99 15.96 6.01
C VAL A 254 -13.10 16.32 6.97
N THR A 255 -13.74 15.34 7.59
CA THR A 255 -14.77 15.59 8.60
C THR A 255 -14.63 14.69 9.80
N LEU A 256 -15.10 15.21 10.93
CA LEU A 256 -15.27 14.47 12.17
C LEU A 256 -16.70 14.69 12.68
N ASN A 257 -17.52 13.65 12.69
CA ASN A 257 -18.87 13.66 13.24
C ASN A 257 -19.06 12.57 14.28
N LEU A 258 -19.06 12.96 15.55
CA LEU A 258 -19.30 12.10 16.70
C LEU A 258 -20.48 12.60 17.53
N THR A 259 -21.46 13.22 16.88
CA THR A 259 -22.66 13.78 17.54
C THR A 259 -23.42 12.67 18.27
N SER A 260 -23.87 12.94 19.50
CA SER A 260 -24.73 12.00 20.25
C SER A 260 -24.13 10.61 20.48
N MET A 261 -22.81 10.50 20.61
CA MET A 261 -22.11 9.24 20.86
C MET A 261 -21.86 8.97 22.35
N GLY A 262 -22.34 9.83 23.25
CA GLY A 262 -22.14 9.69 24.69
C GLY A 262 -20.68 9.84 25.12
N LEU A 263 -19.86 10.54 24.34
CA LEU A 263 -18.43 10.69 24.57
C LEU A 263 -18.16 11.56 25.80
N SER A 264 -17.12 11.21 26.56
CA SER A 264 -16.64 11.96 27.71
C SER A 264 -15.11 12.06 27.70
N GLY A 265 -14.56 12.99 28.48
CA GLY A 265 -13.14 13.34 28.45
C GLY A 265 -12.95 14.77 27.98
N SER A 266 -11.93 15.03 27.17
CA SER A 266 -11.64 16.37 26.63
C SER A 266 -11.28 16.36 25.16
N LEU A 267 -11.41 17.53 24.52
CA LEU A 267 -10.98 17.74 23.14
C LEU A 267 -9.48 18.04 23.10
N SER A 268 -8.68 17.09 22.59
CA SER A 268 -7.23 17.26 22.44
C SER A 268 -6.90 18.43 21.51
N SER A 269 -5.94 19.27 21.90
CA SER A 269 -5.42 20.35 21.05
C SER A 269 -4.78 19.86 19.75
N SER A 270 -4.41 18.57 19.68
CA SER A 270 -3.88 17.95 18.47
C SER A 270 -4.88 17.95 17.30
N ILE A 271 -6.18 18.15 17.55
CA ILE A 271 -7.18 18.31 16.49
C ILE A 271 -6.84 19.47 15.54
N ALA A 272 -6.11 20.49 16.02
CA ALA A 272 -5.61 21.61 15.22
C ALA A 272 -4.60 21.18 14.12
N ASN A 273 -4.04 19.96 14.20
CA ASN A 273 -3.13 19.42 13.18
C ASN A 273 -3.86 18.80 11.98
N LEU A 274 -5.18 18.59 12.07
CA LEU A 274 -6.03 18.06 11.01
C LEU A 274 -6.42 19.14 10.00
N THR A 275 -5.42 19.74 9.34
CA THR A 275 -5.58 20.96 8.52
C THR A 275 -6.48 20.83 7.29
N ALA A 276 -6.96 19.62 6.98
CA ALA A 276 -7.89 19.36 5.90
C ALA A 276 -9.36 19.33 6.37
N LEU A 277 -9.61 19.46 7.68
CA LEU A 277 -10.96 19.47 8.23
C LEU A 277 -11.77 20.65 7.70
N THR A 278 -12.98 20.32 7.23
CA THR A 278 -14.02 21.27 6.85
C THR A 278 -15.16 21.31 7.85
N GLY A 279 -15.38 20.22 8.61
CA GLY A 279 -16.45 20.17 9.60
C GLY A 279 -16.11 19.30 10.82
N ILE A 280 -16.46 19.82 11.99
CA ILE A 280 -16.36 19.14 13.30
C ILE A 280 -17.73 19.19 13.96
N TRP A 281 -18.32 18.03 14.19
CA TRP A 281 -19.58 17.85 14.91
C TRP A 281 -19.36 16.96 16.13
N LEU A 282 -19.38 17.57 17.32
CA LEU A 282 -19.23 16.90 18.61
C LEU A 282 -20.42 17.20 19.53
N GLY A 283 -21.52 17.72 18.97
CA GLY A 283 -22.70 18.13 19.73
C GLY A 283 -23.35 16.99 20.50
N ASN A 284 -24.05 17.33 21.58
CA ASN A 284 -24.80 16.40 22.43
C ASN A 284 -23.93 15.24 22.97
N ASN A 285 -22.88 15.60 23.70
CA ASN A 285 -21.97 14.66 24.36
C ASN A 285 -21.70 15.12 25.81
N SER A 286 -20.75 14.50 26.50
CA SER A 286 -20.27 14.88 27.83
C SER A 286 -18.78 15.28 27.81
N LEU A 287 -18.34 15.93 26.72
CA LEU A 287 -16.97 16.44 26.60
C LEU A 287 -16.77 17.66 27.49
N SER A 288 -15.59 17.78 28.10
CA SER A 288 -15.26 18.80 29.09
C SER A 288 -13.88 19.42 28.84
N GLY A 289 -13.53 20.45 29.62
CA GLY A 289 -12.28 21.20 29.47
C GLY A 289 -12.43 22.40 28.54
N THR A 290 -11.31 23.02 28.16
CA THR A 290 -11.31 24.22 27.33
C THR A 290 -11.37 23.90 25.84
N ILE A 291 -11.92 24.82 25.05
CA ILE A 291 -11.85 24.74 23.59
C ILE A 291 -10.40 25.05 23.17
N PRO A 292 -9.68 24.16 22.47
CA PRO A 292 -8.31 24.40 22.05
C PRO A 292 -8.23 25.47 20.95
N ASN A 293 -7.04 26.00 20.70
CA ASN A 293 -6.82 26.90 19.58
C ASN A 293 -6.92 26.14 18.25
N LEU A 294 -7.89 26.51 17.41
CA LEU A 294 -8.14 25.88 16.09
C LEU A 294 -7.77 26.77 14.90
N SER A 295 -7.00 27.85 15.10
CA SER A 295 -6.72 28.84 14.03
C SER A 295 -5.92 28.29 12.84
N SER A 296 -5.26 27.14 13.00
CA SER A 296 -4.58 26.40 11.93
C SER A 296 -5.54 25.69 10.97
N LEU A 297 -6.80 25.47 11.36
CA LEU A 297 -7.81 24.80 10.55
C LEU A 297 -8.42 25.77 9.53
N ARG A 298 -7.62 26.22 8.58
CA ARG A 298 -7.96 27.28 7.59
C ARG A 298 -9.11 26.92 6.65
N LEU A 299 -9.53 25.65 6.61
CA LEU A 299 -10.63 25.14 5.79
C LEU A 299 -11.88 24.85 6.61
N LEU A 300 -11.85 25.02 7.94
CA LEU A 300 -12.96 24.67 8.82
C LEU A 300 -14.14 25.63 8.57
N GLU A 301 -15.27 25.08 8.17
CA GLU A 301 -16.51 25.81 7.92
C GLU A 301 -17.51 25.63 9.04
N VAL A 302 -17.53 24.44 9.67
CA VAL A 302 -18.53 24.07 10.68
C VAL A 302 -17.83 23.59 11.95
N LEU A 303 -18.17 24.21 13.08
CA LEU A 303 -17.75 23.78 14.42
C LEU A 303 -18.96 23.72 15.37
N HIS A 304 -19.46 22.52 15.61
CA HIS A 304 -20.59 22.23 16.48
C HIS A 304 -20.10 21.53 17.74
N LEU A 305 -20.16 22.24 18.88
CA LEU A 305 -19.74 21.79 20.22
C LEU A 305 -20.86 21.96 21.25
N GLU A 306 -22.08 22.21 20.81
CA GLU A 306 -23.25 22.41 21.66
C GLU A 306 -23.57 21.20 22.55
N ASP A 307 -24.32 21.44 23.63
CA ASP A 307 -24.81 20.40 24.53
C ASP A 307 -23.67 19.51 25.04
N ASN A 308 -22.68 20.15 25.68
CA ASN A 308 -21.48 19.55 26.27
C ASN A 308 -21.15 20.22 27.62
N GLN A 309 -19.95 20.00 28.15
CA GLN A 309 -19.46 20.55 29.41
C GLN A 309 -18.17 21.38 29.22
N PHE A 310 -17.97 21.97 28.03
CA PHE A 310 -16.81 22.83 27.76
C PHE A 310 -16.82 24.05 28.67
N ASN A 311 -15.64 24.50 29.12
CA ASN A 311 -15.47 25.61 30.05
C ASN A 311 -14.34 26.56 29.65
N GLY A 312 -14.16 27.64 30.40
CA GLY A 312 -13.22 28.70 30.08
C GLY A 312 -13.72 29.62 28.96
N ASP A 313 -12.83 30.42 28.42
CA ASP A 313 -13.16 31.44 27.41
C ASP A 313 -13.24 30.85 25.99
N ILE A 314 -14.00 31.50 25.11
CA ILE A 314 -13.97 31.20 23.67
C ILE A 314 -12.63 31.71 23.10
N PRO A 315 -11.80 30.86 22.46
CA PRO A 315 -10.55 31.32 21.85
C PRO A 315 -10.80 32.38 20.78
N SER A 316 -10.27 33.60 20.98
CA SER A 316 -10.40 34.71 20.02
C SER A 316 -9.81 34.40 18.64
N SER A 317 -8.87 33.46 18.59
CA SER A 317 -8.22 32.94 17.39
C SER A 317 -9.18 32.20 16.45
N LEU A 318 -10.36 31.76 16.92
CA LEU A 318 -11.42 31.24 16.04
C LEU A 318 -11.90 32.30 15.04
N GLY A 319 -11.83 33.59 15.39
CA GLY A 319 -12.13 34.68 14.47
C GLY A 319 -11.14 34.79 13.31
N GLU A 320 -9.94 34.21 13.42
CA GLU A 320 -8.94 34.18 12.34
C GLU A 320 -9.24 33.11 11.28
N VAL A 321 -10.15 32.18 11.57
CA VAL A 321 -10.56 31.13 10.63
C VAL A 321 -11.54 31.73 9.63
N ARG A 322 -11.02 32.13 8.47
CA ARG A 322 -11.80 32.85 7.45
C ARG A 322 -12.96 32.04 6.90
N SER A 323 -12.78 30.73 6.75
CA SER A 323 -13.76 29.77 6.23
C SER A 323 -14.93 29.51 7.18
N LEU A 324 -14.81 29.83 8.47
CA LEU A 324 -15.80 29.45 9.48
C LEU A 324 -17.15 30.15 9.22
N ARG A 325 -18.21 29.36 9.10
CA ARG A 325 -19.60 29.78 8.83
C ARG A 325 -20.54 29.45 9.97
N GLU A 326 -20.31 28.35 10.66
CA GLU A 326 -21.16 27.91 11.77
C GLU A 326 -20.30 27.65 13.01
N LEU A 327 -20.66 28.30 14.12
CA LEU A 327 -20.05 28.10 15.42
C LEU A 327 -21.13 27.94 16.49
N PHE A 328 -21.42 26.69 16.84
CA PHE A 328 -22.45 26.34 17.81
C PHE A 328 -21.81 25.89 19.12
N LEU A 329 -22.08 26.66 20.17
CA LEU A 329 -21.49 26.52 21.50
C LEU A 329 -22.56 26.54 22.60
N GLN A 330 -23.84 26.54 22.24
CA GLN A 330 -24.93 26.63 23.21
C GLN A 330 -24.92 25.48 24.21
N ASN A 331 -25.44 25.73 25.41
CA ASN A 331 -25.58 24.75 26.48
C ASN A 331 -24.23 24.09 26.86
N ASN A 332 -23.27 24.94 27.25
CA ASN A 332 -21.97 24.56 27.81
C ASN A 332 -21.71 25.35 29.11
N ASN A 333 -20.51 25.22 29.68
CA ASN A 333 -20.07 25.95 30.87
C ASN A 333 -19.03 27.04 30.53
N LEU A 334 -19.12 27.65 29.33
CA LEU A 334 -18.17 28.67 28.88
C LEU A 334 -18.37 29.97 29.66
N THR A 335 -17.26 30.66 29.90
CA THR A 335 -17.16 31.88 30.70
C THR A 335 -16.55 33.03 29.89
N GLY A 336 -16.32 34.17 30.55
CA GLY A 336 -15.66 35.32 29.94
C GLY A 336 -16.59 36.13 29.03
N ARG A 337 -16.04 36.71 27.97
CA ARG A 337 -16.77 37.50 26.97
C ARG A 337 -16.67 36.84 25.61
N ILE A 338 -17.70 37.02 24.78
CA ILE A 338 -17.64 36.60 23.37
C ILE A 338 -16.62 37.50 22.65
N PRO A 339 -15.58 36.94 21.99
CA PRO A 339 -14.58 37.73 21.29
C PRO A 339 -15.18 38.60 20.18
N ASP A 340 -14.78 39.88 20.10
CA ASP A 340 -15.21 40.81 19.05
C ASP A 340 -14.88 40.29 17.64
N SER A 341 -13.80 39.51 17.51
CA SER A 341 -13.39 38.84 16.28
C SER A 341 -14.42 37.83 15.74
N LEU A 342 -15.33 37.35 16.60
CA LEU A 342 -16.43 36.46 16.23
C LEU A 342 -17.74 37.23 16.05
N VAL A 343 -18.06 38.17 16.94
CA VAL A 343 -19.28 39.00 16.85
C VAL A 343 -19.29 39.82 15.55
N GLY A 344 -18.15 40.38 15.17
CA GLY A 344 -18.00 41.19 13.95
C GLY A 344 -17.78 40.38 12.67
N LYS A 345 -17.77 39.04 12.72
CA LYS A 345 -17.42 38.20 11.56
C LYS A 345 -18.59 38.10 10.57
N PRO A 346 -18.46 38.59 9.33
CA PRO A 346 -19.56 38.56 8.37
C PRO A 346 -19.95 37.12 8.00
N GLY A 347 -21.26 36.83 8.04
CA GLY A 347 -21.81 35.54 7.61
C GLY A 347 -21.58 34.37 8.57
N LEU A 348 -21.13 34.62 9.80
CA LEU A 348 -21.03 33.61 10.85
C LEU A 348 -22.39 33.43 11.55
N ASP A 349 -22.93 32.21 11.56
CA ASP A 349 -24.00 31.79 12.49
C ASP A 349 -23.35 31.39 13.82
N LEU A 350 -23.43 32.28 14.80
CA LEU A 350 -22.86 32.12 16.13
C LEU A 350 -23.97 31.86 17.16
N ARG A 351 -23.92 30.70 17.81
CA ARG A 351 -24.89 30.30 18.86
C ARG A 351 -24.18 30.03 20.17
N THR A 352 -24.53 30.79 21.21
CA THR A 352 -23.80 30.79 22.50
C THR A 352 -24.74 30.76 23.72
N SER A 353 -26.05 30.65 23.53
CA SER A 353 -27.05 30.63 24.62
C SER A 353 -26.80 29.50 25.62
N GLY A 354 -27.20 29.69 26.89
CA GLY A 354 -27.06 28.62 27.91
C GLY A 354 -25.64 28.43 28.45
N ASN A 355 -24.77 29.44 28.30
CA ASN A 355 -23.43 29.52 28.91
C ASN A 355 -23.37 30.61 30.01
N GLN A 356 -22.25 30.72 30.71
CA GLN A 356 -22.03 31.64 31.84
C GLN A 356 -21.21 32.87 31.44
N PHE A 357 -21.56 33.53 30.33
CA PHE A 357 -20.86 34.74 29.88
C PHE A 357 -21.12 35.93 30.80
N LEU A 358 -20.11 36.77 30.95
CA LEU A 358 -20.24 38.05 31.64
C LEU A 358 -21.16 38.97 30.82
N SER A 359 -22.12 39.60 31.49
CA SER A 359 -22.90 40.68 30.88
C SER A 359 -21.96 41.82 30.44
N PRO A 360 -22.27 42.51 29.33
CA PRO A 360 -21.55 43.73 28.99
C PRO A 360 -21.67 44.72 30.15
N SER A 361 -20.55 45.35 30.51
CA SER A 361 -20.53 46.42 31.51
C SER A 361 -21.57 47.47 31.10
N PRO A 362 -22.49 47.91 31.98
CA PRO A 362 -23.38 49.02 31.66
C PRO A 362 -22.51 50.25 31.34
N SER A 363 -22.82 50.87 30.21
CA SER A 363 -22.10 52.00 29.61
C SER A 363 -22.12 53.24 30.48
#